data_AF-A0A4Q3EPE5-F1
#
_entry.id   AF-A0A4Q3EPE5-F1
#
_cell.length_a   1.000
_cell.length_b   1.000
_cell.length_c   1.000
_cell.angle_alpha   90.00
_cell.angle_beta   90.00
_cell.angle_gamma   90.00
#
_symmetry.space_group_name_H-M   'P 1'
#
loop_
_entity.id
_entity.type
_entity.pdbx_description
1 polymer ?
#
loop_
_entity_poly.entity_id
_entity_poly.type
_entity_poly.pdbx_seq_one_letter_code
_entity_poly.pdbx_strand_id
1 'polypeptide(L)' 'MDQLKRETGVDQASQLTKDALTLLDWAVSEVKKGRVLISVDENGGDPRKFITNTLERAKMLK' A
#
# COMPACT_ATOMS: atom_id res chain seq x y z
N MET A 1 -14.33 -2.16 5.28
CA MET A 1 -14.50 -0.70 5.34
C MET A 1 -14.74 -0.24 6.77
N ASP A 2 -15.62 -0.89 7.51
CA ASP A 2 -15.95 -0.50 8.91
C ASP A 2 -14.75 -0.53 9.86
N GLN A 3 -13.85 -1.50 9.70
CA GLN A 3 -12.59 -1.53 10.45
C GLN A 3 -11.71 -0.29 10.18
N LEU A 4 -11.53 0.07 8.90
CA LEU A 4 -10.72 1.23 8.53
C LEU A 4 -11.32 2.54 9.06
N LYS A 5 -12.66 2.68 9.04
CA LYS A 5 -13.33 3.85 9.64
C LYS A 5 -13.04 3.93 11.14
N ARG A 6 -13.19 2.81 11.85
CA ARG A 6 -12.93 2.73 13.30
C ARG A 6 -11.48 3.02 13.66
N GLU A 7 -10.53 2.54 12.88
CA GLU A 7 -9.09 2.67 13.19
C GLU A 7 -8.52 4.03 12.77
N THR A 8 -9.13 4.71 11.80
CA THR A 8 -8.63 6.01 11.29
C THR A 8 -9.48 7.21 11.70
N GLY A 9 -10.72 6.99 12.18
CA GLY A 9 -11.69 8.05 12.45
C GLY A 9 -12.29 8.69 11.18
N VAL A 10 -12.01 8.15 9.99
CA VAL A 10 -12.54 8.67 8.73
C VAL A 10 -13.86 8.00 8.39
N ASP A 11 -14.96 8.74 8.49
CA ASP A 11 -16.30 8.18 8.25
C ASP A 11 -16.71 8.14 6.78
N GLN A 12 -16.04 8.91 5.93
CA GLN A 12 -16.34 9.01 4.50
C GLN A 12 -15.59 7.94 3.70
N ALA A 13 -16.35 7.07 3.03
CA ALA A 13 -15.77 5.99 2.23
C ALA A 13 -14.96 6.50 1.03
N SER A 14 -15.37 7.62 0.44
CA SER A 14 -14.64 8.29 -0.65
C SER A 14 -13.25 8.75 -0.22
N GLN A 15 -13.10 9.28 0.99
CA GLN A 15 -11.82 9.72 1.53
C GLN A 15 -10.88 8.51 1.72
N LEU A 16 -11.36 7.45 2.38
CA LEU A 16 -10.59 6.20 2.52
C LEU A 16 -10.18 5.60 1.18
N THR A 17 -11.06 5.68 0.19
CA THR A 17 -10.79 5.18 -1.17
C THR A 17 -9.72 6.01 -1.85
N LYS A 18 -9.77 7.34 -1.73
CA LYS A 18 -8.75 8.24 -2.27
C LYS A 18 -7.38 7.96 -1.65
N ASP A 19 -7.32 7.76 -0.34
CA ASP A 19 -6.07 7.48 0.37
C ASP A 19 -5.49 6.12 -0.04
N ALA A 20 -6.34 5.09 -0.14
CA ALA A 20 -5.94 3.76 -0.61
C ALA A 20 -5.41 3.78 -2.07
N LEU A 21 -6.07 4.53 -2.96
CA LEU A 21 -5.63 4.68 -4.34
C LEU A 21 -4.32 5.46 -4.44
N THR A 22 -4.15 6.50 -3.61
CA THR A 22 -2.90 7.27 -3.55
C THR A 22 -1.72 6.41 -3.10
N LEU A 23 -1.93 5.59 -2.05
CA LEU A 23 -0.93 4.63 -1.58
C LEU A 23 -0.59 3.60 -2.67
N LEU A 24 -1.60 3.07 -3.36
CA LEU A 24 -1.41 2.08 -4.41
C LEU A 24 -0.66 2.66 -5.62
N ASP A 25 -0.97 3.89 -6.02
CA ASP A 25 -0.28 4.58 -7.11
C ASP A 25 1.21 4.78 -6.81
N TRP A 26 1.51 5.28 -5.60
CA TRP A 26 2.90 5.36 -5.12
C TRP A 26 3.58 4.00 -5.13
N ALA A 27 2.93 2.97 -4.57
CA ALA A 27 3.49 1.62 -4.50
C ALA A 27 3.80 1.06 -5.89
N VAL A 28 2.92 1.29 -6.87
CA VAL A 28 3.13 0.95 -8.28
C VAL A 28 4.34 1.67 -8.85
N SER A 29 4.47 2.98 -8.62
CA SER A 29 5.62 3.78 -9.07
C SER A 29 6.94 3.22 -8.54
N GLU A 30 6.98 2.83 -7.27
CA GLU A 30 8.18 2.29 -6.63
C GLU A 30 8.57 0.92 -7.19
N VAL A 31 7.60 0.01 -7.35
CA VAL A 31 7.91 -1.33 -7.89
C VAL A 31 8.31 -1.27 -9.37
N LYS A 32 7.76 -0.34 -10.17
CA LYS A 32 8.20 -0.10 -11.55
C LYS A 32 9.65 0.41 -11.64
N LYS A 33 10.15 1.08 -10.61
CA LYS A 33 11.57 1.46 -10.48
C LYS A 33 12.46 0.31 -9.98
N GLY A 34 11.92 -0.91 -9.86
CA GLY A 34 12.65 -2.08 -9.37
C GLY A 34 12.79 -2.16 -7.85
N ARG A 35 12.09 -1.31 -7.09
CA ARG A 35 12.15 -1.33 -5.62
C ARG A 35 11.26 -2.43 -5.03
N VAL A 36 11.60 -2.86 -3.82
CA VAL A 36 10.80 -3.80 -3.01
C VAL A 36 10.19 -3.03 -1.86
N LEU A 37 8.88 -3.19 -1.65
CA LEU A 37 8.18 -2.61 -0.52
C LEU A 37 8.25 -3.57 0.66
N ILE A 38 8.67 -3.07 1.81
CA ILE A 38 8.75 -3.82 3.06
C ILE A 38 8.01 -3.06 4.16
N SER A 39 7.32 -3.79 5.02
CA SER A 39 6.89 -3.29 6.33
C SER A 39 7.88 -3.82 7.36
N VAL A 40 8.31 -2.94 8.25
CA VAL A 40 9.12 -3.26 9.43
C VAL A 40 8.38 -2.77 10.66
N ASP A 41 8.68 -3.34 11.83
CA ASP A 41 8.23 -2.73 13.08
C ASP A 41 8.90 -1.36 13.32
N GLU A 42 8.45 -0.64 14.34
CA GLU A 42 8.97 0.70 14.66
C GLU A 42 10.46 0.72 15.03
N ASN A 43 11.00 -0.42 15.48
CA ASN A 43 12.41 -0.60 15.82
C ASN A 43 13.24 -1.12 14.63
N GLY A 44 12.63 -1.29 13.46
CA GLY A 44 13.26 -1.84 12.25
C GLY A 44 13.35 -3.37 12.21
N GLY A 45 12.72 -4.07 13.16
CA GLY A 45 12.64 -5.52 13.23
C GLY A 45 11.55 -6.12 12.32
N ASP A 46 11.59 -7.46 12.20
CA ASP A 46 10.60 -8.29 11.51
C ASP A 46 10.19 -7.81 10.10
N PRO A 47 11.14 -7.67 9.15
CA PRO A 47 10.82 -7.21 7.80
C PRO A 47 9.89 -8.20 7.09
N ARG A 48 8.72 -7.71 6.67
CA ARG A 48 7.77 -8.45 5.82
C ARG A 48 7.64 -7.75 4.47
N LYS A 49 7.69 -8.53 3.39
CA LYS A 49 7.48 -7.99 2.04
C LYS A 49 6.01 -7.67 1.83
N PHE A 50 5.71 -6.48 1.35
CA PHE A 50 4.38 -6.12 0.90
C PHE A 50 4.22 -6.52 -0.57
N ILE A 51 3.47 -7.59 -0.83
CA ILE A 51 3.25 -8.15 -2.16
C ILE A 51 1.74 -8.30 -2.40
N THR A 52 1.29 -7.84 -3.56
CA THR A 52 -0.07 -8.06 -4.07
C THR A 52 0.01 -8.41 -5.56
N ASN A 53 -1.00 -9.11 -6.09
CA ASN A 53 -1.09 -9.45 -7.51
C ASN A 53 -1.01 -8.19 -8.41
N THR A 54 -1.57 -7.07 -7.95
CA THR A 54 -1.53 -5.79 -8.67
C THR A 54 -0.11 -5.26 -8.81
N LEU A 55 0.69 -5.31 -7.73
CA LEU A 55 2.08 -4.86 -7.76
C LEU A 55 2.97 -5.79 -8.58
N GLU A 56 2.72 -7.10 -8.54
CA GLU A 56 3.45 -8.07 -9.39
C GLU A 56 3.18 -7.83 -10.87
N ARG A 57 1.91 -7.59 -11.24
CA ARG A 57 1.55 -7.22 -12.61
C ARG A 57 2.18 -5.90 -13.04
N ALA A 58 2.17 -4.89 -12.16
CA ALA A 58 2.76 -3.58 -12.44
C ALA A 58 4.26 -3.66 -12.78
N LYS A 59 5.02 -4.54 -12.12
CA LYS A 59 6.44 -4.78 -12.43
C LYS A 59 6.67 -5.30 -13.86
N MET A 60 5.70 -6.04 -14.41
CA MET A 60 5.81 -6.65 -15.74
C MET A 60 5.46 -5.68 -16.86
N LEU A 61 4.74 -4.59 -16.55
CA LEU A 61 4.31 -3.58 -17.52
C LEU A 61 5.38 -2.48 -17.62
N LYS A 62 6.07 -2.41 -18.77
CA LYS A 62 7.05 -1.36 -19.09
C LYS A 62 6.35 -0.01 -19.22
#